data_AF-A0A365YZ13-F1
#
_entry.id   AF-A0A365YZ13-F1
#
_cell.length_a   1.000
_cell.length_b   1.000
_cell.length_c   1.000
_cell.angle_alpha   90.00
_cell.angle_beta   90.00
_cell.angle_gamma   90.00
#
_symmetry.space_group_name_H-M   'P 1'
#
loop_
_entity.id
_entity.type
_entity.pdbx_description
1 polymer ?
#
loop_
_entity_poly.entity_id
_entity_poly.type
_entity_poly.pdbx_seq_one_letter_code
_entity_poly.pdbx_strand_id
1 'polypeptide(L)'
;MCRAARIAVVAVLPVVAGCAGGGSGSWHGPVQCAPYARQITGVNLHGAAAQWWAEASGHYPRSHAPRPGAVLVLRATGRLPDGHVAVVRSVRGPRELVVEQANWVPGRIGRADPVIDVSSRNDWSRVQVWWSPIHGIGKSVYPAYGFILPLK
;
A
#
# COMPACT_ATOMS: atom_id res chain seq x y z
N MET A 1 -26.34 4.11 75.01
CA MET A 1 -25.36 4.40 73.95
C MET A 1 -24.85 3.08 73.40
N CYS A 2 -25.10 2.75 72.13
CA CYS A 2 -24.28 1.85 71.28
C CYS A 2 -24.95 1.72 69.91
N ARG A 3 -24.33 2.32 68.88
CA ARG A 3 -24.72 2.21 67.46
C ARG A 3 -24.20 0.89 66.91
N ALA A 4 -25.03 0.09 66.25
CA ALA A 4 -24.59 -1.01 65.40
C ALA A 4 -24.55 -0.52 63.93
N ALA A 5 -23.36 -0.57 63.33
CA ALA A 5 -23.06 -0.04 62.01
C ALA A 5 -23.57 -0.96 60.89
N ARG A 6 -24.12 -0.36 59.83
CA ARG A 6 -24.52 -1.04 58.59
C ARG A 6 -23.26 -1.31 57.76
N ILE A 7 -22.97 -2.58 57.48
CA ILE A 7 -21.91 -2.99 56.57
C ILE A 7 -22.44 -2.84 55.14
N ALA A 8 -21.89 -1.91 54.38
CA ALA A 8 -22.11 -1.79 52.95
C ALA A 8 -21.07 -2.65 52.21
N VAL A 9 -21.51 -3.71 51.54
CA VAL A 9 -20.66 -4.52 50.66
C VAL A 9 -20.55 -3.80 49.32
N VAL A 10 -19.37 -3.23 49.04
CA VAL A 10 -19.04 -2.66 47.72
C VAL A 10 -18.58 -3.80 46.82
N ALA A 11 -19.40 -4.18 45.85
CA ALA A 11 -19.02 -5.12 44.80
C ALA A 11 -18.09 -4.43 43.78
N VAL A 12 -16.83 -4.83 43.75
CA VAL A 12 -15.84 -4.37 42.76
C VAL A 12 -15.92 -5.28 41.53
N LEU A 13 -16.42 -4.74 40.42
CA LEU A 13 -16.40 -5.39 39.11
C LEU A 13 -14.99 -5.26 38.49
N PRO A 14 -14.41 -6.33 37.93
CA PRO A 14 -13.14 -6.22 37.23
C PRO A 14 -13.38 -5.64 35.83
N VAL A 15 -12.76 -4.50 35.54
CA VAL A 15 -12.73 -3.93 34.19
C VAL A 15 -11.70 -4.72 33.38
N VAL A 16 -12.16 -5.59 32.48
CA VAL A 16 -11.29 -6.26 31.52
C VAL A 16 -10.95 -5.26 30.42
N ALA A 17 -9.82 -4.57 30.57
CA ALA A 17 -9.25 -3.74 29.51
C ALA A 17 -8.64 -4.65 28.43
N GLY A 18 -9.45 -5.02 27.44
CA GLY A 18 -8.96 -5.67 26.23
C GLY A 18 -8.19 -4.67 25.36
N CYS A 19 -6.86 -4.65 25.48
CA CYS A 19 -6.01 -4.01 24.47
C CYS A 19 -6.10 -4.83 23.18
N ALA A 20 -6.97 -4.42 22.24
CA ALA A 20 -6.92 -4.89 20.87
C ALA A 20 -5.66 -4.32 20.19
N GLY A 21 -4.50 -4.92 20.47
CA GLY A 21 -3.25 -4.64 19.78
C GLY A 21 -3.40 -4.99 18.30
N GLY A 22 -3.29 -3.98 17.45
CA GLY A 22 -3.40 -4.14 16.00
C GLY A 22 -2.42 -5.18 15.47
N GLY A 23 -2.95 -6.24 14.88
CA GLY A 23 -2.13 -7.30 14.28
C GLY A 23 -1.17 -6.70 13.24
N SER A 24 0.12 -6.88 13.47
CA SER A 24 1.16 -6.70 12.47
C SER A 24 0.96 -7.78 11.39
N GLY A 25 0.55 -7.38 10.19
CA GLY A 25 0.48 -8.32 9.07
C GLY A 25 1.88 -8.83 8.68
N SER A 26 1.93 -9.86 7.84
CA SER A 26 3.18 -10.40 7.29
C SER A 26 3.40 -9.94 5.86
N TRP A 27 4.64 -9.59 5.52
CA TRP A 27 5.05 -9.33 4.14
C TRP A 27 5.04 -10.59 3.27
N HIS A 28 5.12 -11.77 3.89
CA HIS A 28 5.08 -13.07 3.20
C HIS A 28 3.70 -13.76 3.35
N GLY A 29 2.66 -12.96 3.63
CA GLY A 29 1.29 -13.45 3.76
C GLY A 29 0.63 -13.80 2.42
N PRO A 30 -0.63 -14.27 2.45
CA PRO A 30 -1.38 -14.64 1.25
C PRO A 30 -1.74 -13.44 0.35
N VAL A 31 -1.70 -12.23 0.91
CA VAL A 31 -1.99 -10.98 0.19
C VAL A 31 -0.68 -10.42 -0.36
N GLN A 32 -0.57 -10.28 -1.67
CA GLN A 32 0.65 -9.82 -2.37
C GLN A 32 0.30 -8.82 -3.48
N CYS A 33 1.19 -7.85 -3.72
CA CYS A 33 0.95 -6.75 -4.67
C CYS A 33 0.69 -7.24 -6.09
N ALA A 34 1.57 -8.08 -6.65
CA ALA A 34 1.50 -8.54 -8.04
C ALA A 34 0.25 -9.41 -8.33
N PRO A 35 -0.05 -10.47 -7.56
CA PRO A 35 -1.29 -11.24 -7.74
C PRO A 35 -2.55 -10.38 -7.62
N TYR A 36 -2.58 -9.44 -6.67
CA TYR A 36 -3.72 -8.54 -6.48
C TYR A 36 -3.90 -7.58 -7.66
N ALA A 37 -2.82 -6.92 -8.08
CA ALA A 37 -2.84 -6.01 -9.23
C ALA A 37 -3.29 -6.75 -10.50
N ARG A 38 -2.82 -7.98 -10.72
CA ARG A 38 -3.29 -8.86 -11.81
C ARG A 38 -4.78 -9.14 -11.70
N GLN A 39 -5.28 -9.50 -10.51
CA GLN A 39 -6.70 -9.77 -10.31
C GLN A 39 -7.60 -8.57 -10.70
N ILE A 40 -7.24 -7.35 -10.28
CA ILE A 40 -8.10 -6.19 -10.50
C ILE A 40 -7.91 -5.55 -11.89
N THR A 41 -6.71 -5.63 -12.47
CA THR A 41 -6.45 -5.04 -13.79
C THR A 41 -6.60 -6.04 -14.95
N GLY A 42 -6.49 -7.34 -14.70
CA GLY A 42 -6.53 -8.37 -15.74
C GLY A 42 -5.24 -8.48 -16.57
N VAL A 43 -4.15 -7.83 -16.18
CA VAL A 43 -2.85 -8.02 -16.84
C VAL A 43 -2.34 -9.45 -16.62
N ASN A 44 -1.85 -10.10 -17.66
CA ASN A 44 -1.31 -11.45 -17.60
C ASN A 44 0.22 -11.43 -17.41
N LEU A 45 0.67 -10.74 -16.36
CA LEU A 45 2.08 -10.64 -15.96
C LEU A 45 2.32 -11.40 -14.66
N HIS A 46 3.50 -12.02 -14.52
CA HIS A 46 3.80 -12.95 -13.42
C HIS A 46 5.20 -12.70 -12.86
N GLY A 47 5.62 -13.49 -11.87
CA GLY A 47 6.93 -13.30 -11.23
C GLY A 47 7.01 -12.05 -10.35
N ALA A 48 8.24 -11.58 -10.13
CA ALA A 48 8.52 -10.43 -9.27
C ALA A 48 7.98 -9.14 -9.89
N ALA A 49 7.45 -8.24 -9.06
CA ALA A 49 6.79 -7.02 -9.50
C ALA A 49 7.69 -6.12 -10.37
N ALA A 50 9.00 -6.04 -10.08
CA ALA A 50 9.95 -5.29 -10.89
C ALA A 50 10.13 -5.87 -12.31
N GLN A 51 10.01 -7.18 -12.48
CA GLN A 51 10.19 -7.85 -13.77
C GLN A 51 9.06 -7.54 -14.76
N TRP A 52 7.88 -7.18 -14.25
CA TRP A 52 6.72 -6.81 -15.05
C TRP A 52 7.02 -5.69 -16.06
N TRP A 53 7.95 -4.78 -15.76
CA TRP A 53 8.31 -3.72 -16.69
C TRP A 53 8.94 -4.24 -18.00
N ALA A 54 9.78 -5.28 -17.89
CA ALA A 54 10.39 -5.92 -19.04
C ALA A 54 9.39 -6.83 -19.74
N GLU A 55 8.66 -7.65 -18.98
CA GLU A 55 7.62 -8.56 -19.50
C GLU A 55 6.48 -7.82 -20.22
N ALA A 56 6.15 -6.60 -19.81
CA ALA A 56 5.13 -5.80 -20.48
C ALA A 56 5.53 -5.41 -21.92
N SER A 57 6.83 -5.39 -22.24
CA SER A 57 7.29 -4.98 -23.57
C SER A 57 6.74 -5.89 -24.66
N GLY A 58 6.04 -5.33 -25.64
CA GLY A 58 5.41 -6.08 -26.73
C GLY A 58 4.02 -6.66 -26.38
N HIS A 59 3.60 -6.63 -25.12
CA HIS A 59 2.30 -7.15 -24.66
C HIS A 59 1.36 -6.04 -24.15
N TYR A 60 1.91 -5.04 -23.49
CA TYR A 60 1.18 -3.92 -22.91
C TYR A 60 1.91 -2.60 -23.19
N PRO A 61 1.21 -1.52 -23.57
CA PRO A 61 1.83 -0.21 -23.67
C PRO A 61 2.45 0.22 -22.33
N ARG A 62 3.61 0.84 -22.41
CA ARG A 62 4.32 1.43 -21.26
C ARG A 62 4.34 2.95 -21.39
N SER A 63 4.23 3.64 -20.26
CA SER A 63 4.13 5.09 -20.19
C SER A 63 4.93 5.64 -19.00
N HIS A 64 5.40 6.88 -19.11
CA HIS A 64 5.91 7.65 -17.97
C HIS A 64 4.88 8.64 -17.40
N ALA A 65 3.72 8.77 -18.06
CA ALA A 65 2.59 9.55 -17.58
C ALA A 65 1.55 8.63 -16.91
N PRO A 66 1.03 9.02 -15.73
CA PRO A 66 0.01 8.24 -15.02
C PRO A 66 -1.34 8.34 -15.72
N ARG A 67 -2.12 7.27 -15.64
CA ARG A 67 -3.52 7.21 -16.09
C ARG A 67 -4.33 6.35 -15.11
N PRO A 68 -5.61 6.65 -14.85
CA PRO A 68 -6.48 5.74 -14.11
C PRO A 68 -6.48 4.34 -14.73
N GLY A 69 -6.42 3.31 -13.89
CA GLY A 69 -6.30 1.90 -14.29
C GLY A 69 -4.88 1.44 -14.63
N ALA A 70 -3.92 2.35 -14.81
CA ALA A 70 -2.53 1.98 -15.07
C ALA A 70 -1.88 1.33 -13.85
N VAL A 71 -0.90 0.46 -14.09
CA VAL A 71 -0.11 -0.19 -13.04
C VAL A 71 1.23 0.54 -12.90
N LEU A 72 1.42 1.26 -11.79
CA LEU A 72 2.71 1.83 -11.40
C LEU A 72 3.67 0.68 -11.03
N VAL A 73 4.89 0.69 -11.59
CA VAL A 73 5.91 -0.32 -11.32
C VAL A 73 7.12 0.30 -10.62
N LEU A 74 7.34 -0.09 -9.37
CA LEU A 74 8.52 0.28 -8.58
C LEU A 74 9.67 -0.70 -8.84
N ARG A 75 10.89 -0.18 -8.94
CA ARG A 75 12.07 -1.00 -9.20
C ARG A 75 12.46 -1.80 -7.96
N ALA A 76 13.15 -2.92 -8.21
CA ALA A 76 13.83 -3.66 -7.16
C ALA A 76 14.91 -2.77 -6.49
N THR A 77 14.98 -2.84 -5.16
CA THR A 77 16.02 -2.18 -4.34
C THR A 77 16.36 -3.08 -3.15
N GLY A 78 17.42 -2.79 -2.40
CA GLY A 78 17.79 -3.60 -1.23
C GLY A 78 16.68 -3.72 -0.17
N ARG A 79 15.75 -2.76 -0.10
CA ARG A 79 14.61 -2.78 0.83
C ARG A 79 13.29 -3.24 0.21
N LEU A 80 13.28 -3.41 -1.10
CA LEU A 80 12.11 -3.80 -1.90
C LEU A 80 12.61 -4.75 -2.99
N PRO A 81 13.05 -5.96 -2.62
CA PRO A 81 13.83 -6.84 -3.51
C PRO A 81 13.05 -7.29 -4.73
N ASP A 82 11.74 -7.56 -4.59
CA ASP A 82 10.88 -7.97 -5.70
C ASP A 82 10.31 -6.77 -6.49
N GLY A 83 10.65 -5.54 -6.09
CA GLY A 83 9.92 -4.35 -6.51
C GLY A 83 8.51 -4.28 -5.90
N HIS A 84 7.65 -3.45 -6.49
CA HIS A 84 6.25 -3.36 -6.09
C HIS A 84 5.40 -2.86 -7.25
N VAL A 85 4.13 -3.25 -7.28
CA VAL A 85 3.16 -2.71 -8.23
C VAL A 85 1.93 -2.18 -7.51
N ALA A 86 1.41 -1.05 -8.00
CA ALA A 86 0.23 -0.40 -7.47
C ALA A 86 -0.67 0.06 -8.62
N VAL A 87 -1.99 -0.03 -8.45
CA VAL A 87 -2.96 0.31 -9.51
C VAL A 87 -3.46 1.73 -9.30
N VAL A 88 -3.31 2.59 -10.29
CA VAL A 88 -3.74 3.99 -10.23
C VAL A 88 -5.26 4.05 -10.21
N ARG A 89 -5.84 4.60 -9.13
CA ARG A 89 -7.27 4.87 -9.00
C ARG A 89 -7.65 6.21 -9.60
N SER A 90 -6.84 7.23 -9.35
CA SER A 90 -7.08 8.58 -9.86
C SER A 90 -5.78 9.39 -9.90
N VAL A 91 -5.66 10.28 -10.89
CA VAL A 91 -4.60 11.28 -10.94
C VAL A 91 -5.16 12.57 -10.34
N ARG A 92 -4.55 13.07 -9.26
CA ARG A 92 -5.04 14.24 -8.50
C ARG A 92 -4.35 15.54 -8.91
N GLY A 93 -3.19 15.43 -9.55
CA GLY A 93 -2.46 16.57 -10.07
C GLY A 93 -1.20 16.15 -10.81
N PRO A 94 -0.32 17.12 -11.15
CA PRO A 94 0.89 16.84 -11.91
C PRO A 94 1.88 15.94 -11.16
N ARG A 95 1.82 15.92 -9.82
CA ARG A 95 2.74 15.18 -8.93
C ARG A 95 2.05 14.27 -7.94
N GLU A 96 0.74 14.13 -8.01
CA GLU A 96 -0.02 13.34 -7.04
C GLU A 96 -1.00 12.41 -7.75
N LEU A 97 -0.98 11.15 -7.36
CA LEU A 97 -1.96 10.16 -7.72
C LEU A 97 -2.40 9.37 -6.49
N VAL A 98 -3.54 8.71 -6.60
CA VAL A 98 -4.05 7.79 -5.59
C VAL A 98 -3.99 6.39 -6.18
N VAL A 99 -3.43 5.44 -5.43
CA VAL A 99 -3.36 4.04 -5.81
C VAL A 99 -4.19 3.14 -4.92
N GLU A 100 -4.49 1.98 -5.48
CA GLU A 100 -4.94 0.79 -4.78
C GLU A 100 -3.85 -0.28 -4.91
N GLN A 101 -3.41 -0.83 -3.78
CA GLN A 101 -2.29 -1.76 -3.71
C GLN A 101 -2.44 -2.73 -2.53
N ALA A 102 -1.85 -3.91 -2.69
CA ALA A 102 -1.84 -4.94 -1.67
C ALA A 102 -0.45 -5.09 -1.07
N ASN A 103 -0.40 -5.35 0.23
CA ASN A 103 0.82 -5.63 0.97
C ASN A 103 1.85 -4.50 0.85
N TRP A 104 1.43 -3.25 0.64
CA TRP A 104 2.28 -2.10 0.87
C TRP A 104 2.43 -1.84 2.37
N VAL A 105 1.34 -1.95 3.11
CA VAL A 105 1.33 -2.20 4.56
C VAL A 105 1.14 -3.71 4.74
N PRO A 106 1.93 -4.38 5.60
CA PRO A 106 1.94 -5.83 5.68
C PRO A 106 0.52 -6.41 5.83
N GLY A 107 0.16 -7.35 4.97
CA GLY A 107 -1.13 -8.06 5.01
C GLY A 107 -2.37 -7.21 4.74
N ARG A 108 -2.23 -5.97 4.23
CA ARG A 108 -3.36 -5.06 4.00
C ARG A 108 -3.54 -4.69 2.53
N ILE A 109 -4.78 -4.39 2.16
CA ILE A 109 -5.12 -3.73 0.90
C ILE A 109 -5.40 -2.26 1.20
N GLY A 110 -4.53 -1.38 0.72
CA GLY A 110 -4.78 0.06 0.68
C GLY A 110 -5.55 0.39 -0.58
N ARG A 111 -6.69 1.08 -0.47
CA ARG A 111 -7.57 1.40 -1.62
C ARG A 111 -7.51 2.86 -2.06
N ALA A 112 -6.88 3.70 -1.25
CA ALA A 112 -6.82 5.14 -1.45
C ALA A 112 -5.49 5.67 -0.90
N ASP A 113 -4.38 5.07 -1.32
CA ASP A 113 -3.05 5.45 -0.85
C ASP A 113 -2.48 6.54 -1.78
N PRO A 114 -2.18 7.76 -1.28
CA PRO A 114 -1.47 8.76 -2.05
C PRO A 114 -0.06 8.32 -2.46
N VAL A 115 0.34 8.72 -3.66
CA VAL A 115 1.71 8.61 -4.18
C VAL A 115 2.12 9.96 -4.75
N ILE A 116 3.29 10.43 -4.34
CA ILE A 116 3.85 11.73 -4.71
C ILE A 116 5.07 11.53 -5.60
N ASP A 117 5.09 12.19 -6.75
CA ASP A 117 6.28 12.30 -7.60
C ASP A 117 7.28 13.32 -7.01
N VAL A 118 8.43 12.79 -6.59
CA VAL A 118 9.56 13.57 -6.04
C VAL A 118 10.75 13.59 -7.00
N SER A 119 10.56 13.20 -8.26
CA SER A 119 11.56 13.34 -9.31
C SER A 119 11.82 14.81 -9.63
N SER A 120 13.07 15.13 -9.98
CA SER A 120 13.44 16.48 -10.40
C SER A 120 12.79 16.88 -11.72
N ARG A 121 12.49 15.90 -12.59
CA ARG A 121 11.97 16.11 -13.94
C ARG A 121 10.45 16.01 -14.07
N ASN A 122 9.73 15.74 -12.98
CA ASN A 122 8.29 15.48 -13.01
C ASN A 122 7.91 14.31 -13.95
N ASP A 123 8.73 13.26 -13.94
CA ASP A 123 8.66 12.13 -14.86
C ASP A 123 8.29 10.82 -14.15
N TRP A 124 7.83 10.92 -12.89
CA TRP A 124 7.46 9.79 -12.05
C TRP A 124 8.57 8.76 -11.81
N SER A 125 9.83 9.08 -12.13
CA SER A 125 10.96 8.16 -11.94
C SER A 125 11.31 7.90 -10.47
N ARG A 126 10.82 8.75 -9.55
CA ARG A 126 11.06 8.67 -8.11
C ARG A 126 9.80 9.06 -7.36
N VAL A 127 9.29 8.17 -6.51
CA VAL A 127 8.04 8.41 -5.78
C VAL A 127 8.19 8.21 -4.28
N GLN A 128 7.37 8.92 -3.51
CA GLN A 128 7.07 8.59 -2.12
C GLN A 128 5.63 8.09 -2.03
N VAL A 129 5.39 7.12 -1.17
CA VAL A 129 4.09 6.46 -1.05
C VAL A 129 3.58 6.65 0.37
N TRP A 130 2.27 6.85 0.50
CA TRP A 130 1.57 6.88 1.77
C TRP A 130 1.90 5.66 2.65
N TRP A 131 2.07 5.90 3.94
CA TRP A 131 2.35 4.89 4.95
C TRP A 131 1.34 5.05 6.08
N SER A 132 0.27 4.25 6.04
CA SER A 132 -0.83 4.38 7.00
C SER A 132 -0.42 4.32 8.48
N PRO A 133 0.62 3.56 8.91
CA PRO A 133 1.05 3.57 10.32
C PRO A 133 1.51 4.92 10.85
N ILE A 134 1.96 5.84 9.98
CA ILE A 134 2.31 7.20 10.37
C ILE A 134 1.28 8.25 9.93
N HIS A 135 0.17 7.82 9.33
CA HIS A 135 -0.87 8.69 8.77
C HIS A 135 -0.29 9.80 7.86
N GLY A 136 0.69 9.44 7.02
CA GLY A 136 1.42 10.41 6.21
C GLY A 136 2.17 9.79 5.05
N ILE A 137 2.78 10.65 4.23
CA ILE A 137 3.71 10.23 3.18
C ILE A 137 4.96 9.63 3.83
N GLY A 138 5.34 8.43 3.39
CA GLY A 138 6.55 7.76 3.84
C GLY A 138 7.81 8.53 3.44
N LYS A 139 8.81 8.57 4.32
CA LYS A 139 10.10 9.24 4.07
C LYS A 139 10.92 8.62 2.93
N SER A 140 10.59 7.38 2.57
CA SER A 140 11.38 6.56 1.66
C SER A 140 11.06 6.90 0.22
N VAL A 141 12.10 7.19 -0.56
CA VAL A 141 11.96 7.43 -2.01
C VAL A 141 12.21 6.12 -2.75
N TYR A 142 11.24 5.73 -3.57
CA TYR A 142 11.30 4.52 -4.37
C TYR A 142 11.52 4.88 -5.84
N PRO A 143 12.54 4.32 -6.50
CA PRO A 143 12.68 4.46 -7.94
C PRO A 143 11.55 3.70 -8.64
N ALA A 144 11.01 4.27 -9.71
CA ALA A 144 9.99 3.64 -10.53
C ALA A 144 10.47 3.48 -11.98
N TYR A 145 9.88 2.51 -12.67
CA TYR A 145 10.04 2.42 -14.13
C TYR A 145 9.03 3.32 -14.84
N GLY A 146 7.79 3.34 -14.35
CA GLY A 146 6.68 4.06 -14.96
C GLY A 146 5.40 3.27 -14.79
N PHE A 147 4.54 3.33 -15.81
CA PHE A 147 3.19 2.80 -15.81
C PHE A 147 2.99 1.79 -16.94
N ILE A 148 2.47 0.62 -16.61
CA ILE A 148 1.95 -0.35 -17.59
C ILE A 148 0.47 -0.03 -17.81
N LEU A 149 0.02 0.00 -19.06
CA LEU A 149 -1.37 0.26 -19.42
C LEU A 149 -2.08 -1.06 -19.76
N PRO A 150 -2.98 -1.56 -18.90
CA PRO A 150 -3.83 -2.70 -19.25
C PRO A 150 -4.71 -2.37 -20.46
N LEU A 151 -5.02 -3.38 -21.28
CA LEU A 151 -5.81 -3.23 -22.52
C LEU A 151 -7.33 -3.19 -22.29
N LYS A 152 -7.79 -2.79 -21.10
CA LYS A 152 -9.23 -2.75 -20.76
C LYS A 152 -9.91 -1.49 -21.29
#